data_AF-A0A7C4L763-F1
#
_entry.id   AF-A0A7C4L763-F1
#
_cell.length_a   1.000
_cell.length_b   1.000
_cell.length_c   1.000
_cell.angle_alpha   90.00
_cell.angle_beta   90.00
_cell.angle_gamma   90.00
#
_symmetry.space_group_name_H-M   'P 1'
#
loop_
_entity.id
_entity.type
_entity.pdbx_description
1 polymer ?
#
loop_
_entity_poly.entity_id
_entity_poly.type
_entity_poly.pdbx_seq_one_letter_code
_entity_poly.pdbx_strand_id
1 'polypeptide(L)'
;MTVTQTATYTITFTNTHTLTITSTITKTLTATKTQTITLTASPTHTPTATKTSTMTTTCTKTTTFTKTPTKTFTKTKTPTKTSTSTITPTRTMTPVPVIIILEFKAGDVYRYSASPHPQFRIKNKGAGSINIAKLEIRYWYKYDGVLKPEESYIDWAGVNGNPITDKVNAGIITGSFGTQDRYLKITFKPDAGNLGNGINDYLEVNTRFNKSDWSQYDQANDWSFVNYTSFTQWDKVTVYYDGVLVYGEGPGMSPSYISKTQEAE
;
A
#
# COMPACT_ATOMS: atom_id res chain seq x y z
N MET A 1 -69.91 -17.62 -44.16
CA MET A 1 -69.16 -16.92 -45.23
C MET A 1 -69.34 -15.43 -44.99
N THR A 2 -68.28 -14.75 -44.54
CA THR A 2 -67.49 -13.76 -45.34
C THR A 2 -68.22 -12.39 -45.30
N VAL A 3 -67.66 -11.29 -44.81
CA VAL A 3 -66.41 -10.63 -45.22
C VAL A 3 -65.77 -9.85 -44.06
N THR A 4 -64.45 -9.99 -43.92
CA THR A 4 -63.51 -9.11 -43.22
C THR A 4 -62.67 -8.38 -44.27
N GLN A 5 -62.51 -7.05 -44.20
CA GLN A 5 -61.38 -6.27 -44.77
C GLN A 5 -61.44 -4.80 -44.24
N THR A 6 -60.53 -4.32 -43.39
CA THR A 6 -59.16 -3.74 -43.55
C THR A 6 -59.12 -2.27 -43.99
N ALA A 7 -58.43 -1.42 -43.21
CA ALA A 7 -57.51 -0.39 -43.72
C ALA A 7 -56.51 0.05 -42.63
N THR A 8 -55.25 0.15 -43.05
CA THR A 8 -54.02 0.42 -42.31
C THR A 8 -53.68 1.91 -42.34
N TYR A 9 -53.05 2.46 -41.28
CA TYR A 9 -52.24 3.67 -41.40
C TYR A 9 -50.91 3.56 -40.63
N THR A 10 -49.83 3.77 -41.39
CA THR A 10 -48.43 3.83 -40.97
C THR A 10 -48.05 5.29 -40.76
N ILE A 11 -47.38 5.63 -39.65
CA ILE A 11 -46.69 6.92 -39.51
C ILE A 11 -45.27 6.70 -38.98
N THR A 12 -44.33 7.17 -39.79
CA THR A 12 -42.87 7.09 -39.69
C THR A 12 -42.34 8.20 -38.78
N PHE A 13 -41.36 7.91 -37.92
CA PHE A 13 -40.60 8.92 -37.19
C PHE A 13 -39.25 9.18 -37.88
N THR A 14 -39.02 10.41 -38.33
CA THR A 14 -37.75 10.85 -38.92
C THR A 14 -36.95 11.60 -37.86
N ASN A 15 -35.73 11.13 -37.59
CA ASN A 15 -34.80 11.74 -36.65
C ASN A 15 -34.02 12.87 -37.34
N THR A 16 -33.97 14.06 -36.75
CA THR A 16 -33.05 15.13 -37.18
C THR A 16 -32.49 15.81 -35.95
N HIS A 17 -31.21 15.57 -35.70
CA HIS A 17 -30.41 16.24 -34.69
C HIS A 17 -30.05 17.66 -35.14
N THR A 18 -30.19 18.64 -34.24
CA THR A 18 -29.32 19.84 -34.24
C THR A 18 -29.11 20.26 -32.79
N LEU A 19 -27.88 20.10 -32.31
CA LEU A 19 -27.43 20.45 -30.96
C LEU A 19 -27.00 21.91 -30.94
N THR A 20 -27.45 22.67 -29.94
CA THR A 20 -26.80 23.92 -29.54
C THR A 20 -26.84 23.99 -28.02
N ILE A 21 -25.79 23.46 -27.38
CA ILE A 21 -25.60 23.53 -25.92
C ILE A 21 -24.72 24.73 -25.62
N THR A 22 -25.30 25.77 -25.03
CA THR A 22 -24.57 26.89 -24.41
C THR A 22 -24.46 26.59 -22.92
N SER A 23 -23.25 26.30 -22.42
CA SER A 23 -22.99 26.08 -21.00
C SER A 23 -22.50 27.37 -20.34
N THR A 24 -23.38 28.01 -19.56
CA THR A 24 -23.00 29.06 -18.60
C THR A 24 -22.84 28.40 -17.23
N ILE A 25 -21.60 28.19 -16.78
CA ILE A 25 -21.32 27.67 -15.43
C ILE A 25 -21.23 28.85 -14.45
N THR A 26 -22.30 29.11 -13.72
CA THR A 26 -22.29 29.96 -12.52
C THR A 26 -21.90 29.11 -11.31
N LYS A 27 -20.66 29.24 -10.84
CA LYS A 27 -20.21 28.63 -9.56
C LYS A 27 -20.90 29.36 -8.40
N THR A 28 -21.89 28.72 -7.79
CA THR A 28 -22.42 29.12 -6.48
C THR A 28 -21.68 28.32 -5.41
N LEU A 29 -20.87 28.98 -4.58
CA LEU A 29 -20.22 28.37 -3.42
C LEU A 29 -21.21 28.27 -2.27
N THR A 30 -21.67 27.07 -1.95
CA THR A 30 -22.49 26.82 -0.75
C THR A 30 -21.57 26.55 0.44
N ALA A 31 -21.51 27.49 1.38
CA ALA A 31 -20.77 27.34 2.64
C ALA A 31 -21.57 26.50 3.63
N THR A 32 -21.10 25.29 3.95
CA THR A 32 -21.66 24.45 5.01
C THR A 32 -21.12 24.92 6.37
N LYS A 33 -21.99 25.53 7.19
CA LYS A 33 -21.68 26.00 8.54
C LYS A 33 -21.89 24.85 9.54
N THR A 34 -20.82 24.19 9.96
CA THR A 34 -20.85 23.22 11.06
C THR A 34 -20.81 23.95 12.40
N GLN A 35 -21.86 23.80 13.21
CA GLN A 35 -21.91 24.32 14.59
C GLN A 35 -21.20 23.34 15.53
N THR A 36 -20.21 23.82 16.27
CA THR A 36 -19.56 23.08 17.35
C THR A 36 -20.20 23.47 18.67
N ILE A 37 -20.89 22.54 19.33
CA ILE A 37 -21.38 22.70 20.71
C ILE A 37 -20.26 22.30 21.66
N THR A 38 -19.84 23.22 22.52
CA THR A 38 -18.91 22.96 23.64
C THR A 38 -19.74 22.75 24.91
N LEU A 39 -19.65 21.54 25.49
CA LEU A 39 -20.12 21.27 26.85
C LEU A 39 -18.91 21.06 27.76
N THR A 40 -18.86 21.84 28.84
CA THR A 40 -17.84 21.81 29.87
C THR A 40 -18.34 21.12 31.15
N ALA A 41 -17.39 20.43 31.80
CA ALA A 41 -17.28 20.08 33.23
C ALA A 41 -17.47 18.60 33.62
N SER A 42 -16.40 17.99 34.14
CA SER A 42 -16.34 17.42 35.50
C SER A 42 -14.91 16.93 35.81
N PRO A 43 -14.30 17.29 36.97
CA PRO A 43 -13.02 16.75 37.40
C PRO A 43 -13.22 15.46 38.22
N THR A 44 -12.61 14.35 37.79
CA THR A 44 -12.56 13.11 38.58
C THR A 44 -11.25 13.04 39.36
N HIS A 45 -11.35 13.13 40.67
CA HIS A 45 -10.27 12.84 41.62
C HIS A 45 -10.08 11.33 41.79
N THR A 46 -8.85 10.84 41.71
CA THR A 46 -8.43 9.57 42.33
C THR A 46 -7.05 9.75 42.97
N PRO A 47 -6.94 9.82 44.31
CA PRO A 47 -5.66 9.80 45.00
C PRO A 47 -5.18 8.36 45.24
N THR A 48 -4.00 8.01 44.73
CA THR A 48 -3.29 6.79 45.14
C THR A 48 -2.42 7.12 46.35
N ALA A 49 -2.71 6.47 47.48
CA ALA A 49 -1.93 6.56 48.70
C ALA A 49 -0.65 5.72 48.60
N THR A 50 0.51 6.33 48.83
CA THR A 50 1.76 5.60 49.12
C THR A 50 2.19 5.94 50.54
N LYS A 51 2.23 4.92 51.40
CA LYS A 51 2.72 5.01 52.77
C LYS A 51 4.24 5.20 52.75
N THR A 52 4.74 6.15 53.51
CA THR A 52 6.11 6.12 54.04
C THR A 52 6.08 6.78 55.40
N SER A 53 6.45 6.05 56.45
CA SER A 53 6.50 6.56 57.81
C SER A 53 7.95 6.85 58.23
N THR A 54 8.01 7.76 59.21
CA THR A 54 9.04 7.92 60.25
C THR A 54 10.40 8.48 59.86
N MET A 55 10.69 9.68 60.35
CA MET A 55 11.53 9.85 61.55
C MET A 55 11.14 11.12 62.31
N THR A 56 11.20 10.97 63.62
CA THR A 56 10.77 11.85 64.70
C THR A 56 11.87 12.87 65.03
N THR A 57 11.52 14.13 65.28
CA THR A 57 12.25 14.95 66.27
C THR A 57 11.28 15.86 67.03
N THR A 58 11.26 15.64 68.33
CA THR A 58 10.56 16.39 69.36
C THR A 58 11.36 17.64 69.71
N CYS A 59 10.72 18.80 69.85
CA CYS A 59 11.17 19.81 70.80
C CYS A 59 10.00 20.64 71.31
N THR A 60 9.83 20.62 72.63
CA THR A 60 8.81 21.32 73.41
C THR A 60 9.40 22.63 73.92
N LYS A 61 8.74 23.77 73.69
CA LYS A 61 8.44 24.77 74.74
C LYS A 61 7.63 25.96 74.22
N THR A 62 6.55 26.19 74.96
CA THR A 62 5.67 27.35 75.01
C THR A 62 6.41 28.63 75.37
N THR A 63 6.16 29.74 74.67
CA THR A 63 6.19 31.12 75.22
C THR A 63 5.32 32.07 74.39
N THR A 64 4.87 33.12 75.09
CA THR A 64 3.68 33.95 74.93
C THR A 64 3.85 35.12 73.94
N PHE A 65 2.72 35.61 73.41
CA PHE A 65 2.58 36.73 72.46
C PHE A 65 3.21 38.07 72.91
N THR A 66 3.84 38.77 71.96
CA THR A 66 3.89 40.24 71.94
C THR A 66 3.81 40.73 70.48
N LYS A 67 2.82 41.56 70.15
CA LYS A 67 2.65 42.19 68.82
C LYS A 67 3.67 43.32 68.66
N THR A 68 4.49 43.26 67.62
CA THR A 68 5.34 44.37 67.15
C THR A 68 5.04 44.62 65.67
N PRO A 69 4.85 45.87 65.21
CA PRO A 69 4.42 46.16 63.84
C PRO A 69 5.54 45.85 62.84
N THR A 70 5.31 44.86 61.97
CA THR A 70 6.23 44.48 60.90
C THR A 70 6.06 45.43 59.70
N LYS A 71 7.14 46.14 59.31
CA LYS A 71 7.20 46.90 58.06
C LYS A 71 7.00 45.95 56.88
N THR A 72 5.97 46.19 56.09
CA THR A 72 5.67 45.42 54.87
C THR A 72 6.67 45.78 53.77
N PHE A 73 7.54 44.85 53.40
CA PHE A 73 8.32 44.95 52.15
C PHE A 73 7.44 44.45 50.99
N THR A 74 7.05 45.36 50.11
CA THR A 74 6.33 45.03 48.88
C THR A 74 7.30 44.33 47.92
N LYS A 75 7.14 43.01 47.72
CA LYS A 75 7.86 42.30 46.65
C LYS A 75 7.29 42.74 45.30
N THR A 76 8.04 43.56 44.58
CA THR A 76 7.78 43.85 43.16
C THR A 76 7.92 42.54 42.37
N LYS A 77 6.86 42.12 41.68
CA LYS A 77 6.89 40.94 40.79
C LYS A 77 7.84 41.24 39.63
N THR A 78 9.01 40.60 39.61
CA THR A 78 9.89 40.62 38.43
C THR A 78 9.19 39.88 37.28
N PRO A 79 9.09 40.47 36.07
CA PRO A 79 8.47 39.80 34.93
C PRO A 79 9.35 38.61 34.51
N THR A 80 8.85 37.40 34.74
CA THR A 80 9.48 36.17 34.25
C THR A 80 9.28 36.09 32.74
N LYS A 81 10.37 36.11 31.95
CA LYS A 81 10.29 35.86 30.50
C LYS A 81 9.80 34.44 30.27
N THR A 82 8.54 34.26 29.91
CA THR A 82 8.00 32.98 29.48
C THR A 82 8.50 32.71 28.06
N SER A 83 9.43 31.77 27.90
CA SER A 83 9.83 31.26 26.59
C SER A 83 8.64 30.52 25.97
N THR A 84 7.98 31.14 25.00
CA THR A 84 6.94 30.48 24.21
C THR A 84 7.64 29.54 23.24
N SER A 85 7.47 28.22 23.38
CA SER A 85 7.99 27.26 22.41
C SER A 85 7.19 27.42 21.11
N THR A 86 7.78 28.04 20.11
CA THR A 86 7.23 28.09 18.76
C THR A 86 7.26 26.67 18.18
N ILE A 87 6.10 26.08 17.95
CA ILE A 87 5.96 24.83 17.20
C ILE A 87 6.42 25.11 15.76
N THR A 88 7.66 24.75 15.47
CA THR A 88 8.17 24.73 14.09
C THR A 88 7.38 23.68 13.32
N PRO A 89 6.71 24.02 12.21
CA PRO A 89 6.01 23.02 11.42
C PRO A 89 7.02 21.98 10.93
N THR A 90 6.93 20.77 11.46
CA THR A 90 7.68 19.62 10.96
C THR A 90 7.25 19.40 9.52
N ARG A 91 8.19 19.53 8.57
CA ARG A 91 7.91 19.27 7.15
C ARG A 91 7.37 17.84 7.04
N THR A 92 6.08 17.70 6.72
CA THR A 92 5.52 16.42 6.31
C THR A 92 6.22 16.05 5.00
N MET A 93 7.08 15.04 5.04
CA MET A 93 7.71 14.54 3.82
C MET A 93 6.60 14.03 2.90
N THR A 94 6.49 14.61 1.70
CA THR A 94 5.66 14.03 0.64
C THR A 94 6.21 12.63 0.35
N PRO A 95 5.38 11.57 0.40
CA PRO A 95 5.85 10.23 0.06
C PRO A 95 6.39 10.23 -1.37
N VAL A 96 7.65 9.82 -1.52
CA VAL A 96 8.27 9.67 -2.83
C VAL A 96 7.57 8.53 -3.56
N PRO A 97 7.19 8.69 -4.84
CA PRO A 97 6.58 7.60 -5.58
C PRO A 97 7.54 6.41 -5.69
N VAL A 98 7.04 5.22 -5.39
CA VAL A 98 7.78 3.97 -5.60
C VAL A 98 7.71 3.64 -7.09
N ILE A 99 8.87 3.69 -7.75
CA ILE A 99 9.02 3.36 -9.16
C ILE A 99 9.95 2.17 -9.23
N ILE A 100 9.47 1.05 -9.76
CA ILE A 100 10.27 -0.16 -9.92
C ILE A 100 10.09 -0.71 -11.32
N ILE A 101 11.02 -1.56 -11.73
CA ILE A 101 10.85 -2.46 -12.86
C ILE A 101 11.06 -3.90 -12.41
N LEU A 102 10.43 -4.83 -13.12
CA LEU A 102 10.67 -6.26 -12.95
C LEU A 102 11.30 -6.83 -14.23
N GLU A 103 12.40 -7.54 -14.03
CA GLU A 103 13.04 -8.40 -15.01
C GLU A 103 12.66 -9.85 -14.70
N PHE A 104 12.33 -10.61 -15.74
CA PHE A 104 11.91 -12.00 -15.67
C PHE A 104 12.91 -12.91 -16.38
N LYS A 105 13.02 -14.13 -15.87
CA LYS A 105 13.73 -15.23 -16.51
C LYS A 105 12.97 -16.54 -16.24
N ALA A 106 12.86 -17.39 -17.24
CA ALA A 106 12.38 -18.75 -17.08
C ALA A 106 13.55 -19.67 -16.70
N GLY A 107 13.48 -20.28 -15.52
CA GLY A 107 14.38 -21.38 -15.13
C GLY A 107 14.08 -22.68 -15.86
N ASP A 108 12.83 -22.85 -16.29
CA ASP A 108 12.36 -23.94 -17.13
C ASP A 108 11.63 -23.37 -18.36
N VAL A 109 12.24 -23.53 -19.53
CA VAL A 109 11.81 -22.85 -20.77
C VAL A 109 10.85 -23.66 -21.62
N TYR A 110 10.54 -24.89 -21.21
CA TYR A 110 9.70 -25.80 -21.99
C TYR A 110 8.23 -25.45 -21.82
N ARG A 111 7.46 -25.54 -22.92
CA ARG A 111 6.00 -25.33 -22.87
C ARG A 111 5.33 -26.21 -21.82
N TYR A 112 5.65 -27.51 -21.81
CA TYR A 112 5.10 -28.45 -20.86
C TYR A 112 6.09 -28.73 -19.74
N SER A 113 5.67 -28.49 -18.50
CA SER A 113 6.55 -28.61 -17.34
C SER A 113 5.82 -29.19 -16.16
N ALA A 114 6.43 -30.15 -15.47
CA ALA A 114 5.95 -30.61 -14.16
C ALA A 114 6.38 -29.65 -13.02
N SER A 115 7.34 -28.76 -13.30
CA SER A 115 7.82 -27.77 -12.35
C SER A 115 8.21 -26.47 -13.07
N PRO A 116 7.26 -25.55 -13.29
CA PRO A 116 7.57 -24.20 -13.77
C PRO A 116 8.50 -23.45 -12.81
N HIS A 117 9.52 -22.78 -13.34
CA HIS A 117 10.54 -22.04 -12.56
C HIS A 117 10.56 -20.55 -12.91
N PRO A 118 9.54 -19.76 -12.54
CA PRO A 118 9.58 -18.32 -12.79
C PRO A 118 10.59 -17.64 -11.85
N GLN A 119 11.51 -16.86 -12.43
CA GLN A 119 12.56 -16.14 -11.71
C GLN A 119 12.39 -14.63 -11.92
N PHE A 120 12.53 -13.88 -10.83
CA PHE A 120 12.24 -12.45 -10.80
C PHE A 120 13.45 -11.67 -10.33
N ARG A 121 13.63 -10.49 -10.93
CA ARG A 121 14.55 -9.47 -10.43
C ARG A 121 13.88 -8.12 -10.41
N ILE A 122 13.81 -7.50 -9.24
CA ILE A 122 13.27 -6.15 -9.05
C ILE A 122 14.42 -5.16 -9.02
N LYS A 123 14.29 -4.07 -9.77
CA LYS A 123 15.16 -2.89 -9.68
C LYS A 123 14.35 -1.69 -9.24
N ASN A 124 14.86 -0.97 -8.24
CA ASN A 124 14.28 0.30 -7.81
C ASN A 124 14.76 1.43 -8.73
N LYS A 125 13.82 2.10 -9.39
CA LYS A 125 14.03 3.24 -10.28
C LYS A 125 13.52 4.55 -9.68
N GLY A 126 12.97 4.50 -8.47
CA GLY A 126 12.54 5.65 -7.70
C GLY A 126 13.70 6.34 -6.99
N ALA A 127 13.37 7.40 -6.26
CA ALA A 127 14.33 8.06 -5.40
C ALA A 127 14.36 7.40 -4.01
N GLY A 128 15.56 7.09 -3.52
CA GLY A 128 15.77 6.50 -2.21
C GLY A 128 15.53 4.98 -2.16
N SER A 129 15.85 4.38 -1.02
CA SER A 129 15.64 2.94 -0.79
C SER A 129 14.18 2.61 -0.47
N ILE A 130 13.76 1.39 -0.82
CA ILE A 130 12.42 0.88 -0.50
C ILE A 130 12.51 -0.31 0.46
N ASN A 131 11.60 -0.37 1.44
CA ASN A 131 11.45 -1.51 2.34
C ASN A 131 10.92 -2.74 1.58
N ILE A 132 11.68 -3.83 1.57
CA ILE A 132 11.35 -5.06 0.85
C ILE A 132 10.12 -5.77 1.46
N ALA A 133 9.89 -5.64 2.77
CA ALA A 133 8.75 -6.24 3.46
C ALA A 133 7.38 -5.77 2.93
N LYS A 134 7.36 -4.63 2.21
CA LYS A 134 6.15 -4.06 1.60
C LYS A 134 5.89 -4.55 0.18
N LEU A 135 6.80 -5.31 -0.41
CA LEU A 135 6.67 -5.83 -1.76
C LEU A 135 5.77 -7.08 -1.80
N GLU A 136 5.02 -7.21 -2.88
CA GLU A 136 4.35 -8.45 -3.27
C GLU A 136 4.50 -8.65 -4.78
N ILE A 137 4.95 -9.83 -5.20
CA ILE A 137 5.06 -10.20 -6.63
C ILE A 137 3.95 -11.21 -6.93
N ARG A 138 3.26 -11.05 -8.06
CA ARG A 138 2.28 -12.02 -8.56
C ARG A 138 2.63 -12.46 -9.99
N TYR A 139 2.87 -13.76 -10.13
CA TYR A 139 2.99 -14.45 -11.41
C TYR A 139 1.67 -15.18 -11.70
N TRP A 140 0.99 -14.78 -12.77
CA TRP A 140 -0.35 -15.19 -13.13
C TRP A 140 -0.30 -16.36 -14.12
N TYR A 141 -1.01 -17.42 -13.79
CA TYR A 141 -0.95 -18.67 -14.55
C TYR A 141 -2.29 -19.40 -14.52
N LYS A 142 -2.42 -20.40 -15.41
CA LYS A 142 -3.63 -21.19 -15.52
C LYS A 142 -3.36 -22.60 -15.01
N TYR A 143 -4.27 -23.14 -14.22
CA TYR A 143 -4.21 -24.52 -13.80
C TYR A 143 -4.64 -25.45 -14.95
N ASP A 144 -3.84 -26.48 -15.23
CA ASP A 144 -4.13 -27.49 -16.25
C ASP A 144 -4.47 -28.86 -15.64
N GLY A 145 -5.46 -29.54 -16.22
CA GLY A 145 -5.79 -30.92 -15.87
C GLY A 145 -6.68 -31.06 -14.62
N VAL A 146 -6.63 -32.24 -14.01
CA VAL A 146 -7.46 -32.58 -12.83
C VAL A 146 -6.87 -31.90 -11.60
N LEU A 147 -7.73 -31.28 -10.76
CA LEU A 147 -7.29 -30.57 -9.58
C LEU A 147 -6.52 -31.47 -8.60
N LYS A 148 -5.33 -31.01 -8.25
CA LYS A 148 -4.40 -31.56 -7.25
C LYS A 148 -3.86 -30.42 -6.40
N PRO A 149 -3.47 -30.70 -5.13
CA PRO A 149 -2.70 -29.74 -4.35
C PRO A 149 -1.46 -29.27 -5.11
N GLU A 150 -1.12 -28.00 -4.95
CA GLU A 150 0.07 -27.40 -5.52
C GLU A 150 1.00 -26.98 -4.40
N GLU A 151 2.30 -27.10 -4.63
CA GLU A 151 3.35 -26.70 -3.71
C GLU A 151 4.24 -25.66 -4.38
N SER A 152 4.70 -24.66 -3.61
CA SER A 152 5.56 -23.59 -4.10
C SER A 152 6.78 -23.42 -3.21
N TYR A 153 7.91 -23.10 -3.81
CA TYR A 153 9.20 -23.02 -3.13
C TYR A 153 9.95 -21.75 -3.54
N ILE A 154 10.71 -21.21 -2.59
CA ILE A 154 11.79 -20.26 -2.87
C ILE A 154 13.07 -21.08 -2.90
N ASP A 155 13.66 -21.26 -4.09
CA ASP A 155 14.94 -21.97 -4.21
C ASP A 155 16.09 -21.06 -3.77
N TRP A 156 15.99 -19.76 -4.08
CA TRP A 156 16.95 -18.76 -3.63
C TRP A 156 16.36 -17.36 -3.70
N ALA A 157 16.73 -16.47 -2.76
CA ALA A 157 16.49 -15.05 -2.89
C ALA A 157 17.66 -14.25 -2.31
N GLY A 158 17.92 -13.07 -2.87
CA GLY A 158 18.99 -12.22 -2.39
C GLY A 158 18.91 -10.77 -2.85
N VAL A 159 19.52 -9.89 -2.04
CA VAL A 159 19.68 -8.46 -2.36
C VAL A 159 21.14 -8.23 -2.71
N ASN A 160 21.40 -7.83 -3.95
CA ASN A 160 22.76 -7.64 -4.48
C ASN A 160 23.65 -8.87 -4.25
N GLY A 161 23.08 -10.07 -4.40
CA GLY A 161 23.75 -11.35 -4.15
C GLY A 161 23.81 -11.81 -2.69
N ASN A 162 23.43 -10.97 -1.72
CA ASN A 162 23.39 -11.36 -0.30
C ASN A 162 22.10 -12.14 -0.01
N PRO A 163 22.17 -13.39 0.51
CA PRO A 163 20.99 -14.22 0.70
C PRO A 163 19.99 -13.65 1.69
N ILE A 164 18.71 -13.72 1.33
CA ILE A 164 17.55 -13.47 2.20
C ILE A 164 16.46 -14.55 2.02
N THR A 165 16.82 -15.73 1.50
CA THR A 165 15.90 -16.83 1.16
C THR A 165 14.93 -17.18 2.29
N ASP A 166 15.42 -17.23 3.53
CA ASP A 166 14.64 -17.52 4.73
C ASP A 166 13.64 -16.42 5.11
N LYS A 167 13.70 -15.26 4.45
CA LYS A 167 12.83 -14.10 4.63
C LYS A 167 11.80 -13.91 3.53
N VAL A 168 11.73 -14.83 2.57
CA VAL A 168 10.79 -14.80 1.46
C VAL A 168 9.81 -15.96 1.61
N ASN A 169 8.53 -15.70 1.38
CA ASN A 169 7.49 -16.73 1.34
C ASN A 169 6.91 -16.81 -0.08
N ALA A 170 6.62 -18.01 -0.52
CA ALA A 170 5.80 -18.27 -1.71
C ALA A 170 4.50 -18.97 -1.29
N GLY A 171 3.40 -18.63 -1.95
CA GLY A 171 2.14 -19.34 -1.83
C GLY A 171 1.32 -19.23 -3.10
N ILE A 172 0.41 -20.16 -3.33
CA ILE A 172 -0.47 -20.17 -4.49
C ILE A 172 -1.85 -19.67 -4.09
N ILE A 173 -2.34 -18.68 -4.81
CA ILE A 173 -3.68 -18.12 -4.61
C ILE A 173 -4.57 -18.55 -5.76
N THR A 174 -5.72 -19.12 -5.42
CA THR A 174 -6.75 -19.54 -6.37
C THR A 174 -7.83 -18.46 -6.49
N GLY A 175 -8.37 -18.28 -7.69
CA GLY A 175 -9.41 -17.28 -7.91
C GLY A 175 -9.83 -17.18 -9.38
N SER A 176 -10.46 -16.07 -9.73
CA SER A 176 -10.80 -15.73 -11.11
C SER A 176 -10.15 -14.40 -11.45
N PHE A 177 -9.15 -14.44 -12.32
CA PHE A 177 -8.31 -13.30 -12.70
C PHE A 177 -8.35 -13.17 -14.24
N GLY A 178 -9.53 -12.90 -14.79
CA GLY A 178 -9.73 -12.89 -16.24
C GLY A 178 -9.57 -14.28 -16.85
N THR A 179 -8.57 -14.46 -17.73
CA THR A 179 -8.30 -15.75 -18.38
C THR A 179 -7.50 -16.73 -17.51
N GLN A 180 -7.03 -16.27 -16.35
CA GLN A 180 -6.18 -17.02 -15.43
C GLN A 180 -6.95 -17.34 -14.14
N ASP A 181 -6.59 -18.43 -13.48
CA ASP A 181 -7.27 -18.91 -12.27
C ASP A 181 -6.33 -19.12 -11.07
N ARG A 182 -5.05 -18.83 -11.26
CA ARG A 182 -4.03 -18.88 -10.22
C ARG A 182 -3.08 -17.69 -10.30
N TYR A 183 -2.49 -17.35 -9.15
CA TYR A 183 -1.19 -16.68 -9.17
C TYR A 183 -0.28 -17.21 -8.07
N LEU A 184 1.01 -17.31 -8.39
CA LEU A 184 2.08 -17.48 -7.42
C LEU A 184 2.32 -16.14 -6.75
N LYS A 185 2.09 -16.10 -5.43
CA LYS A 185 2.26 -14.94 -4.56
C LYS A 185 3.60 -15.03 -3.85
N ILE A 186 4.45 -14.02 -4.02
CA ILE A 186 5.71 -13.89 -3.28
C ILE A 186 5.59 -12.70 -2.32
N THR A 187 5.89 -12.93 -1.04
CA THR A 187 5.91 -11.89 0.01
C THR A 187 7.19 -11.99 0.85
N PHE A 188 7.47 -10.93 1.62
CA PHE A 188 8.72 -10.77 2.35
C PHE A 188 8.46 -10.52 3.84
N LYS A 189 9.28 -11.09 4.72
CA LYS A 189 9.19 -10.89 6.18
C LYS A 189 9.60 -9.46 6.57
N PRO A 190 9.16 -8.95 7.73
CA PRO A 190 9.46 -7.58 8.19
C PRO A 190 10.96 -7.22 8.23
N ASP A 191 11.84 -8.21 8.41
CA ASP A 191 13.29 -8.07 8.51
C ASP A 191 14.03 -8.37 7.18
N ALA A 192 13.32 -8.42 6.05
CA ALA A 192 13.88 -8.66 4.71
C ALA A 192 14.83 -7.54 4.21
N GLY A 193 14.86 -6.39 4.90
CA GLY A 193 15.77 -5.30 4.62
C GLY A 193 15.23 -4.32 3.57
N ASN A 194 16.14 -3.61 2.90
CA ASN A 194 15.81 -2.56 1.94
C ASN A 194 16.50 -2.81 0.60
N LEU A 195 15.82 -2.40 -0.48
CA LEU A 195 16.39 -2.34 -1.81
C LEU A 195 16.81 -0.90 -2.11
N GLY A 196 18.10 -0.68 -2.31
CA GLY A 196 18.65 0.61 -2.75
C GLY A 196 18.24 0.96 -4.18
N ASN A 197 18.56 2.17 -4.62
CA ASN A 197 18.27 2.67 -5.97
C ASN A 197 19.54 2.87 -6.81
N GLY A 198 20.64 2.22 -6.45
CA GLY A 198 21.85 2.19 -7.27
C GLY A 198 21.60 1.51 -8.60
N ILE A 199 22.36 1.87 -9.64
CA ILE A 199 22.15 1.34 -11.00
C ILE A 199 22.28 -0.19 -11.09
N ASN A 200 23.08 -0.76 -10.18
CA ASN A 200 23.33 -2.20 -10.06
C ASN A 200 22.58 -2.83 -8.88
N ASP A 201 21.75 -2.07 -8.14
CA ASP A 201 20.99 -2.64 -7.04
C ASP A 201 19.83 -3.48 -7.57
N TYR A 202 19.66 -4.68 -7.01
CA TYR A 202 18.56 -5.57 -7.33
C TYR A 202 18.17 -6.48 -6.17
N LEU A 203 16.90 -6.85 -6.16
CA LEU A 203 16.37 -7.99 -5.43
C LEU A 203 16.11 -9.10 -6.44
N GLU A 204 16.68 -10.28 -6.23
CA GLU A 204 16.41 -11.47 -7.06
C GLU A 204 15.69 -12.54 -6.23
N VAL A 205 14.71 -13.21 -6.84
CA VAL A 205 13.91 -14.28 -6.25
C VAL A 205 13.73 -15.38 -7.29
N ASN A 206 14.28 -16.55 -7.00
CA ASN A 206 14.18 -17.75 -7.80
C ASN A 206 13.16 -18.69 -7.15
N THR A 207 12.12 -19.03 -7.91
CA THR A 207 11.01 -19.85 -7.41
C THR A 207 10.76 -21.04 -8.31
N ARG A 208 10.08 -22.03 -7.75
CA ARG A 208 9.46 -23.12 -8.49
C ARG A 208 8.15 -23.53 -7.85
N PHE A 209 7.27 -24.12 -8.62
CA PHE A 209 6.06 -24.76 -8.09
C PHE A 209 5.77 -26.05 -8.84
N ASN A 210 5.00 -26.95 -8.25
CA ASN A 210 4.61 -28.22 -8.84
C ASN A 210 3.25 -28.68 -8.29
N LYS A 211 2.58 -29.59 -9.00
CA LYS A 211 1.43 -30.33 -8.45
C LYS A 211 1.97 -31.45 -7.56
N SER A 212 1.18 -31.90 -6.59
CA SER A 212 1.54 -33.00 -5.70
C SER A 212 1.77 -34.32 -6.45
N ASP A 213 1.19 -34.48 -7.64
CA ASP A 213 1.33 -35.66 -8.49
C ASP A 213 2.30 -35.47 -9.67
N TRP A 214 2.98 -34.33 -9.74
CA TRP A 214 3.92 -33.98 -10.81
C TRP A 214 3.32 -34.01 -12.23
N SER A 215 2.00 -33.94 -12.37
CA SER A 215 1.38 -33.75 -13.68
C SER A 215 1.75 -32.39 -14.28
N GLN A 216 1.83 -32.32 -15.61
CA GLN A 216 2.36 -31.16 -16.32
C GLN A 216 1.40 -29.95 -16.30
N TYR A 217 1.99 -28.76 -16.34
CA TYR A 217 1.37 -27.49 -16.75
C TYR A 217 1.68 -27.21 -18.23
N ASP A 218 0.86 -26.41 -18.89
CA ASP A 218 1.11 -25.79 -20.20
C ASP A 218 1.47 -24.31 -20.01
N GLN A 219 2.75 -24.04 -19.77
CA GLN A 219 3.26 -22.68 -19.53
C GLN A 219 2.91 -21.69 -20.65
N ALA A 220 2.67 -22.15 -21.89
CA ALA A 220 2.34 -21.25 -22.99
C ALA A 220 0.95 -20.58 -22.86
N ASN A 221 0.07 -21.10 -21.99
CA ASN A 221 -1.24 -20.50 -21.72
C ASN A 221 -1.24 -19.60 -20.46
N ASP A 222 -0.13 -19.55 -19.74
CA ASP A 222 0.06 -18.70 -18.58
C ASP A 222 0.24 -17.24 -19.01
N TRP A 223 -0.45 -16.32 -18.33
CA TRP A 223 -0.34 -14.89 -18.63
C TRP A 223 1.08 -14.38 -18.45
N SER A 224 1.74 -14.80 -17.38
CA SER A 224 3.06 -14.29 -17.00
C SER A 224 4.23 -15.01 -17.66
N PHE A 225 4.01 -16.12 -18.37
CA PHE A 225 5.11 -16.89 -18.94
C PHE A 225 5.70 -16.24 -20.19
N VAL A 226 7.04 -16.26 -20.26
CA VAL A 226 7.82 -15.99 -21.46
C VAL A 226 9.15 -16.74 -21.34
N ASN A 227 9.68 -17.31 -22.41
CA ASN A 227 10.85 -18.21 -22.35
C ASN A 227 12.22 -17.47 -22.33
N TYR A 228 12.30 -16.31 -21.67
CA TYR A 228 13.56 -15.58 -21.55
C TYR A 228 14.57 -16.37 -20.72
N THR A 229 15.74 -16.66 -21.30
CA THR A 229 16.85 -17.37 -20.63
C THR A 229 17.75 -16.46 -19.81
N SER A 230 17.57 -15.14 -19.95
CA SER A 230 18.29 -14.09 -19.22
C SER A 230 17.29 -13.09 -18.65
N PHE A 231 17.61 -12.48 -17.49
CA PHE A 231 16.76 -11.46 -16.88
C PHE A 231 16.48 -10.32 -17.85
N THR A 232 15.23 -10.22 -18.27
CA THR A 232 14.74 -9.28 -19.28
C THR A 232 13.49 -8.59 -18.75
N GLN A 233 13.37 -7.27 -18.93
CA GLN A 233 12.20 -6.54 -18.45
C GLN A 233 10.90 -7.15 -18.99
N TRP A 234 9.95 -7.42 -18.10
CA TRP A 234 8.71 -8.10 -18.44
C TRP A 234 7.56 -7.56 -17.60
N ASP A 235 6.48 -7.13 -18.23
CA ASP A 235 5.36 -6.42 -17.60
C ASP A 235 4.15 -7.32 -17.32
N LYS A 236 4.11 -8.56 -17.81
CA LYS A 236 3.01 -9.50 -17.47
C LYS A 236 3.14 -10.15 -16.10
N VAL A 237 4.07 -9.69 -15.27
CA VAL A 237 4.15 -10.01 -13.84
C VAL A 237 3.88 -8.71 -13.08
N THR A 238 2.98 -8.76 -12.11
CA THR A 238 2.61 -7.56 -11.36
C THR A 238 3.38 -7.48 -10.05
N VAL A 239 3.77 -6.26 -9.67
CA VAL A 239 4.41 -5.98 -8.40
C VAL A 239 3.61 -4.91 -7.66
N TYR A 240 3.37 -5.16 -6.37
CA TYR A 240 2.68 -4.26 -5.46
C TYR A 240 3.65 -3.76 -4.39
N TYR A 241 3.42 -2.54 -3.93
CA TYR A 241 4.09 -1.96 -2.78
C TYR A 241 3.02 -1.46 -1.80
N ASP A 242 3.01 -2.00 -0.59
CA ASP A 242 2.01 -1.65 0.44
C ASP A 242 0.57 -1.85 -0.05
N GLY A 243 0.35 -2.92 -0.83
CA GLY A 243 -0.95 -3.26 -1.43
C GLY A 243 -1.32 -2.48 -2.71
N VAL A 244 -0.53 -1.48 -3.12
CA VAL A 244 -0.77 -0.69 -4.33
C VAL A 244 0.03 -1.24 -5.50
N LEU A 245 -0.59 -1.43 -6.66
CA LEU A 245 0.10 -1.85 -7.89
C LEU A 245 1.10 -0.77 -8.31
N VAL A 246 2.38 -1.13 -8.43
CA VAL A 246 3.46 -0.20 -8.81
C VAL A 246 4.16 -0.58 -10.11
N TYR A 247 3.97 -1.81 -10.60
CA TYR A 247 4.52 -2.26 -11.89
C TYR A 247 3.73 -3.44 -12.47
N GLY A 248 3.68 -3.50 -13.80
CA GLY A 248 3.14 -4.60 -14.58
C GLY A 248 1.62 -4.55 -14.77
N GLU A 249 1.14 -5.45 -15.63
CA GLU A 249 -0.25 -5.64 -16.02
C GLU A 249 -0.67 -7.07 -15.68
N GLY A 250 -1.77 -7.19 -14.93
CA GLY A 250 -2.38 -8.47 -14.59
C GLY A 250 -3.47 -8.81 -15.59
N PRO A 251 -3.84 -10.10 -15.68
CA PRO A 251 -4.84 -10.57 -16.63
C PRO A 251 -6.19 -9.89 -16.36
N GLY A 252 -6.75 -9.27 -17.41
CA GLY A 252 -8.03 -8.56 -17.34
C GLY A 252 -7.97 -7.14 -16.74
N MET A 253 -6.79 -6.64 -16.37
CA MET A 253 -6.63 -5.20 -16.11
C MET A 253 -6.54 -4.48 -17.46
N SER A 254 -7.49 -3.61 -17.78
CA SER A 254 -7.26 -2.65 -18.87
C SER A 254 -6.10 -1.74 -18.48
N PRO A 255 -5.19 -1.38 -19.39
CA PRO A 255 -4.12 -0.45 -19.06
C PRO A 255 -4.74 0.84 -18.53
N SER A 256 -4.57 1.07 -17.22
CA SER A 256 -4.85 2.36 -16.65
C SER A 256 -3.77 3.28 -17.22
N TYR A 257 -4.13 4.00 -18.29
CA TYR A 257 -3.31 5.08 -18.79
C TYR A 257 -3.09 6.05 -17.64
N ILE A 258 -1.92 5.97 -16.98
CA ILE A 258 -1.39 7.09 -16.25
C ILE A 258 -1.01 8.09 -17.33
N SER A 259 -1.96 8.96 -17.68
CA SER A 259 -1.70 10.08 -18.58
C SER A 259 -0.67 10.98 -17.91
N LYS A 260 0.60 10.83 -18.30
CA LYS A 260 1.56 11.93 -18.19
C LYS A 260 1.19 12.94 -19.27
N THR A 261 0.43 13.96 -18.88
CA THR A 261 0.41 15.29 -19.48
C THR A 261 0.42 16.23 -18.27
N GLN A 262 1.24 17.27 -18.17
CA GLN A 262 1.75 18.16 -19.20
C GLN A 262 2.98 18.88 -18.60
N GLU A 263 4.14 18.83 -19.27
CA GLU A 263 5.10 19.93 -19.16
C GLU A 263 4.43 21.13 -19.84
N ALA A 264 4.27 22.22 -19.09
CA ALA A 264 3.92 23.51 -19.65
C ALA A 264 5.19 24.36 -19.66
N GLU A 265 5.40 24.98 -20.82
CA GLU A 265 6.40 26.00 -21.15
C GLU A 265 6.55 27.10 -20.10
#